data_AF-A0AA44U412-F1
#
_entry.id   AF-A0AA44U412-F1
#
_cell.length_a   1.000
_cell.length_b   1.000
_cell.length_c   1.000
_cell.angle_alpha   90.00
_cell.angle_beta   90.00
_cell.angle_gamma   90.00
#
_symmetry.space_group_name_H-M   'P 1'
#
loop_
_entity.id
_entity.type
_entity.pdbx_description
1 polymer ?
#
loop_
_entity_poly.entity_id
_entity_poly.type
_entity_poly.pdbx_seq_one_letter_code
_entity_poly.pdbx_strand_id
1 'polypeptide(L)'
;MSDMDSQPSSRSSTVRDWVGLAARIILGATLLVAGIIKATDIDSTIWSVRTYQIVPWDLAPVIGWTMPILEIIVGLMLIFGIATRWSGLLGTLAMAVFIVGISSVWARHISLDCGCFGNGGPVDRNWDLTQRTYLLDILRDLGLTLCGVWLVIRPRSALSVDHWITS
;
A
#
# COMPACT_ATOMS: atom_id res chain seq x y z
N MET A 1 4.85 17.87 -45.15
CA MET A 1 4.88 16.72 -44.23
C MET A 1 4.47 17.28 -42.89
N SER A 2 3.17 17.19 -42.59
CA SER A 2 2.51 17.98 -41.56
C SER A 2 2.84 17.45 -40.16
N ASP A 3 3.47 18.28 -39.34
CA ASP A 3 3.42 18.12 -37.89
C ASP A 3 1.98 18.36 -37.44
N MET A 4 1.24 17.27 -37.37
CA MET A 4 -0.10 17.21 -36.82
C MET A 4 0.05 17.27 -35.30
N ASP A 5 0.13 18.50 -34.80
CA ASP A 5 0.08 18.84 -33.38
C ASP A 5 -1.17 18.22 -32.76
N SER A 6 -0.99 17.06 -32.13
CA SER A 6 -2.00 16.37 -31.34
C SER A 6 -2.12 17.09 -29.99
N GLN A 7 -2.75 18.27 -30.00
CA GLN A 7 -3.18 18.95 -28.79
C GLN A 7 -4.13 18.01 -28.02
N PRO A 8 -3.76 17.54 -26.81
CA PRO A 8 -4.62 16.63 -26.06
C PRO A 8 -5.92 17.36 -25.70
N SER A 9 -7.05 16.77 -26.08
CA SER A 9 -8.39 17.31 -25.80
C SER A 9 -8.57 17.54 -24.29
N SER A 10 -9.13 18.68 -23.89
CA SER A 10 -9.28 19.09 -22.48
C SER A 10 -10.02 18.07 -21.59
N ARG A 11 -10.83 17.18 -22.17
CA ARG A 11 -11.44 16.04 -21.46
C ARG A 11 -10.41 15.01 -20.99
N SER A 12 -9.33 14.80 -21.75
CA SER A 12 -8.29 13.81 -21.43
C SER A 12 -7.49 14.20 -20.19
N SER A 13 -7.23 15.49 -19.98
CA SER A 13 -6.60 15.99 -18.74
C SER A 13 -7.52 15.79 -17.54
N THR A 14 -8.80 16.16 -17.63
CA THR A 14 -9.75 16.00 -16.52
C THR A 14 -9.91 14.55 -16.08
N VAL A 15 -10.07 13.61 -17.03
CA VAL A 15 -10.20 12.17 -16.70
C VAL A 15 -8.95 11.66 -15.98
N ARG A 16 -7.75 12.05 -16.44
CA ARG A 16 -6.49 11.64 -15.81
C ARG A 16 -6.35 12.19 -14.39
N ASP A 17 -6.81 13.41 -14.14
CA ASP A 17 -6.78 14.04 -12.82
C ASP A 17 -7.72 13.34 -11.82
N TRP A 18 -8.91 12.91 -12.28
CA TRP A 18 -9.84 12.09 -11.49
C TRP A 18 -9.32 10.69 -11.22
N VAL A 19 -8.65 10.06 -12.19
CA VAL A 19 -7.99 8.77 -12.00
C VAL A 19 -6.87 8.87 -10.95
N GLY A 20 -6.09 9.96 -10.97
CA GLY A 20 -5.10 10.25 -9.93
C GLY A 20 -5.73 10.43 -8.55
N LEU A 21 -6.86 11.13 -8.44
CA LEU A 21 -7.59 11.26 -7.18
C LEU A 21 -8.08 9.89 -6.68
N ALA A 22 -8.71 9.09 -7.54
CA ALA A 22 -9.19 7.76 -7.17
C ALA A 22 -8.04 6.86 -6.71
N ALA A 23 -6.92 6.84 -7.43
CA ALA A 23 -5.73 6.09 -7.05
C ALA A 23 -5.20 6.50 -5.66
N ARG A 24 -5.18 7.80 -5.36
CA ARG A 24 -4.77 8.33 -4.05
C ARG A 24 -5.70 7.88 -2.92
N ILE A 25 -7.01 8.00 -3.13
CA ILE A 25 -7.99 7.61 -2.13
C ILE A 25 -7.94 6.11 -1.89
N ILE A 26 -7.87 5.29 -2.94
CA ILE A 26 -7.82 3.82 -2.81
C ILE A 26 -6.55 3.38 -2.07
N LEU A 27 -5.38 3.84 -2.51
CA LEU A 27 -4.10 3.49 -1.88
C LEU A 27 -4.02 4.04 -0.45
N GLY A 28 -4.39 5.30 -0.27
CA GLY A 28 -4.33 5.99 1.02
C GLY A 28 -5.30 5.42 2.05
N ALA A 29 -6.56 5.16 1.66
CA ALA A 29 -7.55 4.54 2.54
C ALA A 29 -7.15 3.10 2.91
N THR A 30 -6.57 2.36 1.97
CA THR A 30 -6.11 1.00 2.24
C THR A 30 -4.98 1.00 3.26
N LEU A 31 -3.95 1.84 3.07
CA LEU A 31 -2.86 2.00 4.04
C LEU A 31 -3.37 2.48 5.40
N LEU A 32 -4.29 3.44 5.42
CA LEU A 32 -4.85 3.96 6.66
C LEU A 32 -5.61 2.89 7.43
N VAL A 33 -6.50 2.15 6.76
CA VAL A 33 -7.27 1.07 7.38
C VAL A 33 -6.33 -0.05 7.85
N ALA A 34 -5.39 -0.48 7.02
CA ALA A 34 -4.41 -1.50 7.38
C ALA A 34 -3.59 -1.08 8.62
N GLY A 35 -3.08 0.14 8.64
CA GLY A 35 -2.32 0.68 9.76
C GLY A 35 -3.15 0.82 11.04
N ILE A 36 -4.41 1.26 10.95
CA ILE A 36 -5.31 1.32 12.12
C ILE A 36 -5.53 -0.08 12.70
N ILE A 37 -5.86 -1.07 11.87
CA ILE A 37 -6.14 -2.41 12.39
C ILE A 37 -4.87 -2.99 13.06
N LYS A 38 -3.69 -2.81 12.47
CA LYS A 38 -2.43 -3.25 13.09
C LYS A 38 -2.08 -2.48 14.36
N ALA A 39 -2.45 -1.20 14.44
CA ALA A 39 -2.27 -0.40 15.65
C ALA A 39 -3.24 -0.80 16.78
N THR A 40 -4.41 -1.35 16.46
CA THR A 40 -5.35 -1.86 17.47
C THR A 40 -4.90 -3.16 18.12
N ASP A 41 -4.13 -3.99 17.41
CA ASP A 41 -3.55 -5.22 17.91
C ASP A 41 -2.06 -5.33 17.52
N ILE A 42 -1.25 -4.63 18.31
CA ILE A 42 0.20 -4.56 18.10
C ILE A 42 0.85 -5.91 18.44
N ASP A 43 0.31 -6.65 19.41
CA ASP A 43 0.87 -7.94 19.81
C ASP A 43 0.77 -8.94 18.66
N SER A 44 -0.39 -9.03 17.98
CA SER A 44 -0.56 -9.89 16.80
C SER A 44 0.33 -9.46 15.63
N THR A 45 0.55 -8.15 15.47
CA THR A 45 1.46 -7.58 14.46
C THR A 45 2.91 -8.00 14.73
N ILE A 46 3.39 -7.89 15.97
CA ILE A 46 4.75 -8.31 16.37
C ILE A 46 4.91 -9.81 16.20
N TRP A 47 3.92 -10.61 16.59
CA TRP A 47 3.94 -12.06 16.39
C TRP A 47 4.01 -12.44 14.92
N SER A 48 3.28 -11.75 14.05
CA SER A 48 3.33 -11.96 12.60
C SER A 48 4.72 -11.66 12.05
N VAL A 49 5.33 -10.54 12.46
CA VAL A 49 6.69 -10.16 12.06
C VAL A 49 7.73 -11.19 12.54
N ARG A 50 7.59 -11.72 13.75
CA ARG A 50 8.45 -12.82 14.26
C ARG A 50 8.29 -14.08 13.43
N THR A 51 7.06 -14.42 13.07
CA THR A 51 6.73 -15.64 12.32
C THR A 51 7.20 -15.56 10.88
N TYR A 52 7.35 -14.36 10.31
CA TYR A 52 8.00 -14.18 9.01
C TYR A 52 9.45 -14.68 8.98
N GLN A 53 10.15 -14.74 10.13
CA GLN A 53 11.55 -15.20 10.21
C GLN A 53 12.46 -14.49 9.17
N ILE A 54 12.17 -13.22 8.87
CA ILE A 54 12.97 -12.37 7.97
C ILE A 54 13.93 -11.52 8.81
N VAL A 55 13.50 -11.11 10.01
CA VAL A 55 14.22 -10.21 10.90
C VAL A 55 14.55 -10.90 12.23
N PRO A 56 15.63 -10.47 12.92
CA PRO A 56 15.96 -10.95 14.25
C PRO A 56 14.81 -10.75 15.25
N TRP A 57 14.72 -11.66 16.22
CA TRP A 57 13.64 -11.68 17.21
C TRP A 57 13.54 -10.38 18.02
N ASP A 58 14.67 -9.73 18.29
CA ASP A 58 14.79 -8.47 19.03
C ASP A 58 14.34 -7.24 18.22
N LEU A 59 14.39 -7.32 16.88
CA LEU A 59 13.97 -6.24 15.99
C LEU A 59 12.49 -6.33 15.60
N ALA A 60 11.86 -7.48 15.81
CA ALA A 60 10.45 -7.67 15.47
C ALA A 60 9.50 -6.71 16.21
N PRO A 61 9.68 -6.39 17.52
CA PRO A 61 8.88 -5.37 18.20
C PRO A 61 9.03 -3.99 17.56
N VAL A 62 10.25 -3.59 17.22
CA VAL A 62 10.52 -2.27 16.61
C VAL A 62 9.80 -2.13 15.28
N ILE A 63 9.87 -3.16 14.44
CA ILE A 63 9.18 -3.18 13.14
C ILE A 63 7.66 -3.24 13.32
N GLY A 64 7.17 -4.06 14.24
CA GLY A 64 5.74 -4.19 14.54
C GLY A 64 5.10 -2.89 15.02
N TRP A 65 5.84 -2.03 15.74
CA TRP A 65 5.38 -0.69 16.13
C TRP A 65 5.54 0.33 15.01
N THR A 66 6.64 0.28 14.26
CA THR A 66 6.96 1.31 13.26
C THR A 66 6.10 1.18 12.01
N MET A 67 5.80 -0.04 11.56
CA MET A 67 5.02 -0.29 10.35
C MET A 67 3.62 0.37 10.41
N PRO A 68 2.77 0.13 11.43
CA PRO A 68 1.42 0.71 11.49
C PRO A 68 1.44 2.23 11.48
N ILE A 69 2.40 2.84 12.18
CA ILE A 69 2.56 4.30 12.23
C ILE A 69 2.88 4.84 10.84
N LEU A 70 3.82 4.21 10.11
CA LEU A 70 4.17 4.62 8.76
C LEU A 70 2.99 4.47 7.80
N GLU A 71 2.21 3.38 7.89
CA GLU A 71 1.03 3.17 7.06
C GLU A 71 -0.04 4.24 7.29
N ILE A 72 -0.33 4.59 8.54
CA ILE A 72 -1.29 5.63 8.89
C ILE A 72 -0.84 6.99 8.35
N ILE A 73 0.43 7.37 8.59
CA ILE A 73 0.97 8.66 8.14
C ILE A 73 0.91 8.76 6.61
N VAL A 74 1.43 7.75 5.90
CA VAL A 74 1.44 7.75 4.43
C VAL A 74 0.01 7.71 3.87
N GLY A 75 -0.89 6.93 4.50
CA GLY A 75 -2.30 6.87 4.15
C GLY A 75 -2.98 8.23 4.24
N LEU A 76 -2.78 8.94 5.34
CA LEU A 76 -3.31 10.30 5.52
C LEU A 76 -2.70 11.28 4.51
N MET A 77 -1.38 11.24 4.28
CA MET A 77 -0.74 12.12 3.29
C MET A 77 -1.30 11.91 1.87
N LEU A 78 -1.58 10.65 1.48
CA LEU A 78 -2.20 10.33 0.20
C LEU A 78 -3.65 10.85 0.11
N ILE A 79 -4.44 10.67 1.17
CA ILE A 79 -5.83 11.14 1.23
C ILE A 79 -5.87 12.66 1.12
N PHE A 80 -5.11 13.37 1.96
CA PHE A 80 -5.06 14.83 1.93
C PHE A 80 -4.31 15.42 0.74
N GLY A 81 -3.46 14.64 0.06
CA GLY A 81 -2.75 15.10 -1.13
C GLY A 81 -1.57 15.97 -0.85
N ILE A 82 -0.90 15.67 0.25
CA ILE A 82 0.32 16.33 0.68
C ILE A 82 1.48 15.56 0.07
N ALA A 83 2.34 16.26 -0.66
CA ALA A 83 3.52 15.70 -1.30
C ALA A 83 3.20 14.41 -2.08
N THR A 84 2.23 14.48 -3.00
CA THR A 84 1.62 13.31 -3.69
C THR A 84 2.65 12.37 -4.32
N ARG A 85 3.76 12.93 -4.81
CA ARG A 85 4.88 12.15 -5.37
C ARG A 85 5.61 11.31 -4.32
N TRP A 86 5.88 11.89 -3.15
CA TRP A 86 6.59 11.21 -2.05
C TRP A 86 5.68 10.22 -1.34
N SER A 87 4.45 10.61 -1.05
CA SER A 87 3.47 9.72 -0.42
C SER A 87 3.08 8.57 -1.35
N GLY A 88 3.00 8.80 -2.67
CA GLY A 88 2.85 7.75 -3.68
C GLY A 88 4.04 6.80 -3.74
N LEU A 89 5.28 7.31 -3.66
CA LEU A 89 6.49 6.49 -3.62
C LEU A 89 6.53 5.62 -2.36
N LEU A 90 6.29 6.21 -1.20
CA LEU A 90 6.26 5.49 0.08
C LEU A 90 5.15 4.43 0.11
N GLY A 91 3.96 4.74 -0.41
CA GLY A 91 2.88 3.78 -0.52
C GLY A 91 3.21 2.62 -1.46
N THR A 92 3.84 2.91 -2.61
CA THR A 92 4.31 1.88 -3.55
C THR A 92 5.35 0.97 -2.90
N LEU A 93 6.31 1.56 -2.18
CA LEU A 93 7.35 0.80 -1.47
C LEU A 93 6.74 -0.07 -0.37
N ALA A 94 5.78 0.45 0.38
CA ALA A 94 5.06 -0.31 1.40
C ALA A 94 4.36 -1.53 0.79
N MET A 95 3.64 -1.36 -0.33
CA MET A 95 3.00 -2.47 -1.03
C MET A 95 4.01 -3.51 -1.53
N ALA A 96 5.15 -3.07 -2.08
CA ALA A 96 6.21 -3.98 -2.50
C ALA A 96 6.77 -4.81 -1.33
N VAL A 97 6.96 -4.19 -0.17
CA VAL A 97 7.39 -4.90 1.06
C VAL A 97 6.36 -5.94 1.50
N PHE A 98 5.06 -5.63 1.43
CA PHE A 98 4.00 -6.61 1.73
C PHE A 98 4.02 -7.80 0.76
N ILE A 99 4.10 -7.54 -0.54
CA ILE A 99 4.17 -8.59 -1.56
C ILE A 99 5.37 -9.53 -1.28
N VAL A 100 6.54 -8.97 -0.97
CA VAL A 100 7.75 -9.76 -0.65
C VAL A 100 7.54 -10.57 0.63
N GLY A 101 6.95 -9.98 1.66
CA GLY A 101 6.63 -10.66 2.93
C GLY A 101 5.71 -11.86 2.72
N ILE A 102 4.57 -11.66 2.06
CA ILE A 102 3.59 -12.71 1.75
C ILE A 102 4.23 -13.79 0.88
N SER A 103 4.98 -13.40 -0.16
CA SER A 103 5.66 -14.36 -1.06
C SER A 103 6.70 -15.21 -0.33
N SER A 104 7.44 -14.63 0.63
CA SER A 104 8.41 -15.37 1.46
C SER A 104 7.75 -16.43 2.32
N VAL A 105 6.62 -16.11 2.95
CA VAL A 105 5.85 -17.05 3.77
C VAL A 105 5.24 -18.16 2.92
N TRP A 106 4.69 -17.78 1.77
CA TRP A 106 4.09 -18.71 0.84
C TRP A 106 5.11 -19.74 0.35
N ALA A 107 6.33 -19.29 -0.01
CA ALA A 107 7.43 -20.18 -0.43
C ALA A 107 7.90 -21.14 0.68
N ARG A 108 7.70 -20.78 1.95
CA ARG A 108 8.09 -21.60 3.12
C ARG A 108 6.97 -22.51 3.64
N HIS A 109 5.81 -22.51 2.97
CA HIS A 109 4.64 -23.28 3.39
C HIS A 109 4.17 -23.00 4.84
N ILE A 110 4.30 -21.76 5.30
CA ILE A 110 3.91 -21.39 6.67
C ILE A 110 2.45 -20.95 6.66
N SER A 111 1.60 -21.64 7.44
CA SER A 111 0.18 -21.34 7.58
C SER A 111 -0.05 -20.21 8.59
N LEU A 112 0.04 -18.96 8.14
CA LEU A 112 -0.27 -17.79 8.96
C LEU A 112 -1.22 -16.86 8.21
N ASP A 113 -1.98 -16.07 8.94
CA ASP A 113 -2.67 -14.95 8.33
C ASP A 113 -1.66 -13.79 8.29
N CYS A 114 -1.35 -13.32 7.08
CA CYS A 114 -0.29 -12.33 6.84
C CYS A 114 -0.55 -10.99 7.54
N GLY A 115 -1.73 -10.81 8.14
CA GLY A 115 -2.00 -9.66 9.00
C GLY A 115 -1.92 -8.32 8.27
N CYS A 116 -1.92 -8.31 6.92
CA CYS A 116 -1.96 -7.08 6.13
C CYS A 116 -3.21 -6.24 6.46
N PHE A 117 -4.26 -6.89 6.99
CA PHE A 117 -5.45 -6.26 7.59
C PHE A 117 -5.66 -6.70 9.04
N GLY A 118 -4.56 -6.84 9.80
CA GLY A 118 -4.53 -7.00 11.26
C GLY A 118 -5.16 -8.27 11.87
N ASN A 119 -5.47 -9.28 11.07
CA ASN A 119 -5.78 -10.64 11.56
C ASN A 119 -4.51 -11.50 11.73
N GLY A 120 -3.37 -10.87 12.05
CA GLY A 120 -2.07 -11.54 12.05
C GLY A 120 -1.98 -12.70 13.05
N GLY A 121 -1.40 -13.83 12.63
CA GLY A 121 -1.11 -14.95 13.54
C GLY A 121 -1.29 -16.34 12.94
N PRO A 122 -0.94 -17.40 13.69
CA PRO A 122 -1.17 -18.78 13.27
C PRO A 122 -2.67 -19.02 13.12
N VAL A 123 -3.09 -19.52 11.97
CA VAL A 123 -4.48 -19.91 11.73
C VAL A 123 -4.55 -21.39 11.39
N ASP A 124 -5.42 -22.10 12.09
CA ASP A 124 -5.73 -23.51 11.81
C ASP A 124 -6.71 -23.60 10.63
N ARG A 125 -6.28 -23.12 9.47
CA ARG A 125 -7.03 -23.19 8.21
C ARG A 125 -6.38 -24.20 7.28
N ASN A 126 -7.21 -24.88 6.49
CA ASN A 126 -6.74 -25.78 5.44
C ASN A 126 -5.81 -25.04 4.47
N TRP A 127 -4.71 -25.68 4.07
CA TRP A 127 -3.66 -25.08 3.25
C TRP A 127 -4.18 -24.47 1.94
N ASP A 128 -5.16 -25.11 1.28
CA ASP A 128 -5.79 -24.59 0.05
C ASP A 128 -6.47 -23.22 0.27
N LEU A 129 -7.13 -23.04 1.42
CA LEU A 129 -7.81 -21.78 1.75
C LEU A 129 -6.82 -20.66 2.06
N THR A 130 -5.72 -20.99 2.74
CA THR A 130 -4.63 -20.06 3.02
C THR A 130 -3.98 -19.58 1.72
N GLN A 131 -3.71 -20.49 0.78
CA GLN A 131 -3.11 -20.15 -0.51
C GLN A 131 -3.99 -19.23 -1.36
N ARG A 132 -5.32 -19.44 -1.37
CA ARG A 132 -6.26 -18.53 -2.04
C ARG A 132 -6.23 -17.13 -1.43
N THR A 133 -6.11 -17.04 -0.11
CA THR A 133 -6.04 -15.74 0.60
C THR A 133 -4.78 -14.99 0.22
N TYR A 134 -3.62 -15.65 0.23
CA TYR A 134 -2.35 -15.05 -0.20
C TYR A 134 -2.39 -14.57 -1.65
N LEU A 135 -3.03 -15.33 -2.54
CA LEU A 135 -3.16 -14.93 -3.94
C LEU A 135 -4.01 -13.65 -4.08
N LEU A 136 -5.11 -13.54 -3.32
CA LEU A 136 -5.94 -12.34 -3.29
C LEU A 136 -5.20 -11.13 -2.70
N ASP A 137 -4.43 -11.36 -1.63
CA ASP A 137 -3.61 -10.31 -1.02
C ASP A 137 -2.54 -9.78 -2.00
N ILE A 138 -1.81 -10.69 -2.66
CA ILE A 138 -0.81 -10.31 -3.67
C ILE A 138 -1.47 -9.58 -4.85
N LEU A 139 -2.62 -10.05 -5.34
CA LEU A 139 -3.33 -9.41 -6.46
C LEU A 139 -3.79 -7.99 -6.09
N ARG A 140 -4.34 -7.82 -4.88
CA ARG A 140 -4.70 -6.50 -4.33
C ARG A 140 -3.47 -5.61 -4.25
N ASP A 141 -2.38 -6.08 -3.64
CA ASP A 141 -1.18 -5.28 -3.42
C ASP A 141 -0.50 -4.92 -4.75
N LEU A 142 -0.56 -5.79 -5.76
CA LEU A 142 -0.14 -5.49 -7.12
C LEU A 142 -0.99 -4.36 -7.74
N GLY A 143 -2.32 -4.43 -7.61
CA GLY A 143 -3.21 -3.36 -8.06
C GLY A 143 -2.90 -2.03 -7.38
N LEU A 144 -2.67 -2.05 -6.07
CA LEU A 144 -2.29 -0.88 -5.28
C LEU A 144 -0.90 -0.33 -5.65
N THR A 145 0.06 -1.22 -5.92
CA THR A 145 1.39 -0.86 -6.44
C THR A 145 1.27 -0.13 -7.77
N LEU A 146 0.42 -0.61 -8.69
CA LEU A 146 0.16 0.06 -9.96
C LEU A 146 -0.46 1.46 -9.75
N CYS A 147 -1.39 1.60 -8.81
CA CYS A 147 -1.93 2.91 -8.42
C CYS A 147 -0.83 3.84 -7.89
N GLY A 148 0.06 3.34 -7.03
CA GLY A 148 1.19 4.10 -6.49
C GLY A 148 2.19 4.52 -7.57
N VAL A 149 2.60 3.60 -8.45
CA VAL A 149 3.48 3.87 -9.59
C VAL A 149 2.87 4.93 -10.52
N TRP A 150 1.57 4.82 -10.79
CA TRP A 150 0.86 5.83 -11.59
C TRP A 150 0.96 7.23 -10.96
N LEU A 151 0.78 7.34 -9.65
CA LEU A 151 0.92 8.61 -8.91
C LEU A 151 2.34 9.17 -8.91
N VAL A 152 3.35 8.30 -8.86
CA VAL A 152 4.77 8.71 -8.93
C VAL A 152 5.12 9.28 -10.31
N ILE A 153 4.65 8.64 -11.38
CA ILE A 153 4.89 9.06 -12.76
C ILE A 153 4.05 10.30 -13.12
N ARG A 154 2.82 10.39 -12.58
CA ARG A 154 1.87 11.48 -12.81
C ARG A 154 1.42 12.09 -11.47
N PRO A 155 2.23 12.94 -10.84
CA PRO A 155 1.87 13.56 -9.55
C PRO A 155 0.74 14.59 -9.65
N ARG A 156 0.35 14.98 -10.87
CA ARG A 156 -0.82 15.84 -11.14
C ARG A 156 -2.10 15.02 -10.92
N SER A 157 -2.78 15.30 -9.81
CA SER A 157 -4.09 14.76 -9.45
C SER A 157 -5.02 15.91 -9.10
N ALA A 158 -6.32 15.81 -9.41
CA ALA A 158 -7.29 16.81 -8.95
C ALA A 158 -7.21 16.97 -7.42
N LEU A 159 -7.23 18.21 -6.92
CA LEU A 159 -7.21 18.56 -5.48
C LEU A 159 -5.93 18.17 -4.70
N SER A 160 -4.74 18.16 -5.30
CA SER A 160 -3.50 18.14 -4.49
C SER A 160 -3.30 19.50 -3.80
N VAL A 161 -3.10 19.51 -2.48
CA VAL A 161 -2.80 20.73 -1.70
C VAL A 161 -1.53 21.40 -2.19
N ASP A 162 -0.62 20.66 -2.83
CA ASP A 162 0.56 21.19 -3.54
C ASP A 162 0.22 22.31 -4.54
N HIS A 163 -0.97 22.30 -5.14
CA HIS A 163 -1.41 23.36 -6.06
C HIS A 163 -1.83 24.65 -5.33
N TRP A 164 -2.26 24.57 -4.07
CA TRP A 164 -2.71 25.72 -3.28
C TRP A 164 -1.57 26.48 -2.60
N ILE A 165 -0.42 25.82 -2.35
CA ILE A 165 0.74 26.46 -1.70
C ILE A 165 1.59 27.26 -2.71
N THR A 166 1.46 26.97 -4.01
CA THR A 166 2.27 27.62 -5.07
C THR A 166 1.51 28.71 -5.85
N SER A 167 0.24 28.98 -5.51
CA SER A 167 -0.58 30.06 -6.09
C SER A 167 -0.66 31.27 -5.17
#